data_AF-A0AAJ0LWZ8-F1
#
_entry.id   AF-A0AAJ0LWZ8-F1
#
_cell.length_a   1.000
_cell.length_b   1.000
_cell.length_c   1.000
_cell.angle_alpha   90.00
_cell.angle_beta   90.00
_cell.angle_gamma   90.00
#
_symmetry.space_group_name_H-M   'P 1'
#
loop_
_entity.id
_entity.type
_entity.pdbx_description
1 polymer ?
#
loop_
_entity_poly.entity_id
_entity_poly.type
_entity_poly.pdbx_seq_one_letter_code
_entity_poly.pdbx_strand_id
1 'polypeptide(L)'
;MAVPVNLKEQDAFHLTIEEYLLALVSLIEELARLARNSVTLGDYRRPLEISRFIKDVHAGFQILNLKNDTLRKRSDGLKYRVKDVEDVVYDLSLRGLLPKD
;
A
#
# COMPACT_ATOMS: atom_id res chain seq x y z
N MET A 1 22.95 9.15 -8.63
CA MET A 1 23.24 7.90 -9.37
C MET A 1 21.91 7.23 -9.69
N ALA A 2 21.66 6.87 -10.95
CA ALA A 2 20.49 6.09 -11.33
C ALA A 2 20.82 4.60 -11.18
N VAL A 3 20.16 3.91 -10.26
CA VAL A 3 20.32 2.45 -10.08
C VAL A 3 19.60 1.75 -11.23
N PRO A 4 20.24 0.81 -11.95
CA PRO A 4 19.59 0.06 -13.02
C PRO A 4 18.42 -0.80 -12.51
N VAL A 5 17.45 -1.09 -13.39
CA VAL A 5 16.25 -1.87 -13.06
C VAL A 5 16.25 -3.17 -13.85
N ASN A 6 16.06 -4.29 -13.16
CA ASN A 6 15.80 -5.62 -13.73
C ASN A 6 16.82 -6.07 -14.80
N LEU A 7 18.12 -5.83 -14.56
CA LEU A 7 19.21 -6.42 -15.34
C LEU A 7 19.09 -7.94 -15.34
N LYS A 8 19.22 -8.56 -16.52
CA LYS A 8 19.15 -10.03 -16.69
C LYS A 8 20.47 -10.65 -17.14
N GLU A 9 21.34 -9.85 -17.74
CA GLU A 9 22.54 -10.31 -18.45
C GLU A 9 23.83 -9.88 -17.74
N GLN A 10 23.73 -9.07 -16.68
CA GLN A 10 24.86 -8.47 -15.99
C GLN A 10 24.76 -8.76 -14.50
N ASP A 11 25.86 -9.22 -13.91
CA ASP A 11 26.03 -9.34 -12.47
C ASP A 11 26.45 -7.99 -11.90
N ALA A 12 25.47 -7.13 -11.65
CA ALA A 12 25.65 -5.79 -11.10
C ALA A 12 24.48 -5.43 -10.20
N PHE A 13 24.70 -4.55 -9.22
CA PHE A 13 23.63 -4.08 -8.34
C PHE A 13 22.51 -3.42 -9.15
N HIS A 14 21.28 -3.93 -9.00
CA HIS A 14 20.09 -3.45 -9.67
C HIS A 14 18.85 -3.73 -8.82
N LEU A 15 17.76 -3.03 -9.08
CA LEU A 15 16.47 -3.31 -8.45
C LEU A 15 15.68 -4.30 -9.32
N THR A 16 15.34 -5.46 -8.79
CA THR A 16 14.43 -6.39 -9.49
C THR A 16 12.98 -5.93 -9.40
N ILE A 17 12.15 -6.38 -10.35
CA ILE A 17 10.70 -6.11 -10.31
C ILE A 17 10.08 -6.76 -9.07
N GLU A 18 10.53 -7.96 -8.69
CA GLU A 18 10.01 -8.67 -7.52
C GLU A 18 10.30 -7.92 -6.22
N GLU A 19 11.51 -7.41 -6.03
CA GLU A 19 11.87 -6.60 -4.85
C GLU A 19 11.05 -5.32 -4.77
N TYR A 20 10.84 -4.64 -5.89
CA TYR A 20 10.00 -3.44 -5.93
C TYR A 20 8.56 -3.76 -5.51
N LEU A 21 7.97 -4.83 -6.06
CA LEU A 21 6.60 -5.24 -5.71
C LEU A 21 6.50 -5.68 -4.24
N LEU A 22 7.49 -6.40 -3.72
CA LEU A 22 7.56 -6.75 -2.29
C LEU A 22 7.65 -5.51 -1.40
N ALA A 23 8.44 -4.52 -1.80
CA ALA A 23 8.56 -3.25 -1.08
C ALA A 23 7.23 -2.47 -1.06
N LEU A 24 6.47 -2.49 -2.15
CA LEU A 24 5.12 -1.89 -2.20
C LEU A 24 4.16 -2.57 -1.22
N VAL A 25 4.22 -3.89 -1.05
CA VAL A 25 3.40 -4.58 -0.04
C VAL A 25 3.74 -4.05 1.36
N SER A 26 5.02 -3.99 1.71
CA SER A 26 5.46 -3.48 3.01
C SER A 26 5.13 -2.00 3.21
N LEU A 27 5.15 -1.19 2.16
CA LEU A 27 4.71 0.20 2.23
C LEU A 27 3.23 0.30 2.64
N ILE A 28 2.35 -0.53 2.05
CA ILE A 28 0.92 -0.52 2.39
C ILE A 28 0.70 -0.88 3.87
N GLU A 29 1.48 -1.80 4.43
CA GLU A 29 1.40 -2.18 5.85
C GLU A 29 1.71 -0.97 6.75
N GLU A 30 2.77 -0.22 6.47
CA GLU A 30 3.13 0.98 7.23
C GLU A 30 2.13 2.12 7.01
N LEU A 31 1.56 2.27 5.81
CA LEU A 31 0.52 3.26 5.55
C LEU A 31 -0.76 2.96 6.33
N ALA A 32 -1.15 1.69 6.48
CA ALA A 32 -2.30 1.33 7.31
C ALA A 32 -2.07 1.69 8.79
N ARG A 33 -0.83 1.54 9.28
CA ARG A 33 -0.45 1.99 10.62
C ARG A 33 -0.47 3.52 10.72
N LEU A 34 0.07 4.22 9.71
CA LEU A 34 0.07 5.68 9.64
C LEU A 34 -1.35 6.26 9.62
N ALA A 35 -2.30 5.63 8.93
CA ALA A 35 -3.69 6.07 8.91
C ALA A 35 -4.29 6.14 10.32
N ARG A 36 -4.11 5.08 11.14
CA ARG A 36 -4.55 5.07 12.55
C ARG A 36 -3.84 6.16 13.38
N ASN A 37 -2.51 6.24 13.28
CA ASN A 37 -1.74 7.22 14.04
C ASN A 37 -2.11 8.67 13.67
N SER A 38 -2.42 8.93 12.41
CA SER A 38 -2.83 10.25 11.93
C SER A 38 -4.14 10.69 12.59
N VAL A 39 -5.12 9.78 12.71
CA VAL A 39 -6.37 10.04 13.45
C VAL A 39 -6.09 10.32 14.92
N THR A 40 -5.20 9.57 15.56
CA THR A 40 -4.81 9.83 16.95
C THR A 40 -4.21 11.23 17.15
N LEU A 41 -3.53 11.76 16.13
CA LEU A 41 -2.95 13.11 16.13
C LEU A 41 -3.90 14.19 15.60
N GLY A 42 -5.16 13.85 15.29
CA GLY A 42 -6.16 14.78 14.79
C GLY A 42 -6.07 15.11 13.28
N ASP A 43 -5.20 14.44 12.53
CA ASP A 43 -5.17 14.53 11.07
C ASP A 43 -6.17 13.55 10.46
N TYR A 44 -7.37 14.07 10.17
CA TYR A 44 -8.48 13.31 9.56
C TYR A 44 -8.47 13.32 8.03
N ARG A 45 -7.58 14.10 7.40
CA ARG A 45 -7.43 14.12 5.93
C ARG A 45 -6.54 12.97 5.46
N ARG A 46 -5.44 12.71 6.18
CA ARG A 46 -4.47 11.66 5.80
C ARG A 46 -5.08 10.28 5.57
N PRO A 47 -6.02 9.76 6.39
CA PRO A 47 -6.62 8.45 6.16
C PRO A 47 -7.36 8.36 4.82
N LEU A 48 -7.96 9.45 4.33
CA LEU A 48 -8.61 9.48 3.01
C LEU A 48 -7.58 9.38 1.88
N GLU A 49 -6.48 10.11 1.98
CA GLU A 49 -5.39 10.07 0.99
C GLU A 49 -4.75 8.68 0.93
N ILE A 50 -4.48 8.10 2.10
CA ILE A 50 -3.97 6.73 2.21
C ILE A 50 -4.98 5.74 1.62
N SER A 51 -6.27 5.86 1.96
CA SER A 51 -7.31 4.96 1.45
C SER A 51 -7.37 4.96 -0.08
N ARG A 52 -7.26 6.11 -0.73
CA ARG A 52 -7.22 6.21 -2.20
C ARG A 52 -5.97 5.51 -2.76
N PHE A 53 -4.80 5.87 -2.23
CA PHE A 53 -3.52 5.31 -2.70
C PHE A 53 -3.46 3.78 -2.59
N ILE A 54 -3.82 3.22 -1.44
CA ILE A 54 -3.73 1.76 -1.24
C ILE A 54 -4.72 1.00 -2.13
N LYS A 55 -5.89 1.59 -2.45
CA LYS A 55 -6.86 0.98 -3.36
C LYS A 55 -6.32 0.92 -4.78
N ASP A 56 -5.67 1.99 -5.24
CA ASP A 56 -5.04 2.03 -6.56
C ASP A 56 -3.91 1.00 -6.67
N VAL A 57 -3.05 0.91 -5.65
CA VAL A 57 -1.97 -0.10 -5.63
C VAL A 57 -2.55 -1.51 -5.55
N HIS A 58 -3.57 -1.75 -4.72
CA HIS A 58 -4.24 -3.05 -4.62
C HIS A 58 -4.87 -3.46 -5.97
N ALA A 59 -5.55 -2.55 -6.66
CA ALA A 59 -6.08 -2.78 -8.00
C ALA A 59 -4.96 -3.11 -9.01
N GLY A 60 -3.80 -2.44 -8.88
CA GLY A 60 -2.59 -2.77 -9.63
C GLY A 60 -2.10 -4.19 -9.38
N PHE A 61 -2.14 -4.69 -8.15
CA PHE A 61 -1.80 -6.10 -7.87
C PHE A 61 -2.80 -7.09 -8.46
N GLN A 62 -4.10 -6.74 -8.54
CA GLN A 62 -5.14 -7.65 -9.08
C GLN A 62 -4.97 -7.92 -10.59
N ILE A 63 -4.33 -7.02 -11.35
CA ILE A 63 -4.09 -7.22 -12.78
C ILE A 63 -2.82 -8.02 -13.08
N LEU A 64 -1.97 -8.29 -12.08
CA LEU A 64 -0.73 -9.03 -12.26
C LEU A 64 -1.00 -10.54 -12.21
N ASN A 65 -0.54 -11.27 -13.22
CA ASN A 65 -0.56 -12.74 -13.21
C ASN A 65 0.64 -13.30 -12.43
N LEU A 66 0.60 -13.16 -11.10
CA LEU A 66 1.67 -13.60 -10.21
C LEU A 66 1.73 -15.13 -10.13
N LYS A 67 2.97 -15.67 -10.20
CA LYS A 67 3.23 -17.09 -9.95
C LYS A 67 2.91 -17.42 -8.49
N ASN A 68 2.74 -18.71 -8.19
CA ASN A 68 2.31 -19.17 -6.87
C ASN A 68 3.49 -19.19 -5.87
N ASP A 69 3.99 -18.01 -5.52
CA ASP A 69 5.22 -17.77 -4.75
C ASP A 69 5.02 -16.81 -3.57
N THR A 70 6.12 -16.35 -2.97
CA THR A 70 6.14 -15.43 -1.83
C THR A 70 5.45 -14.10 -2.14
N LEU A 71 5.64 -13.56 -3.35
CA LEU A 71 5.05 -12.28 -3.74
C LEU A 71 3.52 -12.40 -3.80
N ARG A 72 3.00 -13.48 -4.39
CA ARG A 72 1.55 -13.73 -4.42
C ARG A 72 0.96 -13.89 -3.02
N LYS A 73 1.59 -14.68 -2.15
CA LYS A 73 1.13 -14.86 -0.76
C LYS A 73 1.05 -13.52 0.00
N ARG A 74 2.04 -12.64 -0.23
CA ARG A 74 2.09 -11.31 0.38
C ARG A 74 1.06 -10.36 -0.24
N SER A 75 0.89 -10.35 -1.55
CA SER A 75 -0.12 -9.52 -2.23
C SER A 75 -1.54 -9.91 -1.86
N ASP A 76 -1.83 -11.21 -1.68
CA ASP A 76 -3.15 -11.71 -1.27
C ASP A 76 -3.55 -11.21 0.13
N GLY A 77 -2.56 -10.86 0.97
CA GLY A 77 -2.74 -10.26 2.29
C GLY A 77 -3.15 -8.77 2.25
N LEU A 78 -2.95 -8.07 1.12
CA LEU A 78 -3.21 -6.63 1.02
C LEU A 78 -4.67 -6.26 1.27
N LYS A 79 -5.61 -7.13 0.91
CA LYS A 79 -7.04 -6.91 1.15
C LYS A 79 -7.37 -6.61 2.62
N TYR A 80 -6.60 -7.17 3.56
CA TYR A 80 -6.79 -6.92 4.99
C TYR A 80 -6.32 -5.52 5.38
N ARG A 81 -5.21 -5.04 4.81
CA ARG A 81 -4.72 -3.66 5.03
C ARG A 81 -5.63 -2.62 4.38
N VAL A 82 -6.17 -2.92 3.20
CA VAL A 82 -7.20 -2.09 2.56
C VAL A 82 -8.41 -1.97 3.47
N LYS A 83 -8.93 -3.10 3.96
CA LYS A 83 -10.06 -3.12 4.90
C LYS A 83 -9.78 -2.32 6.16
N ASP A 84 -8.61 -2.48 6.78
CA ASP A 84 -8.24 -1.75 8.00
C ASP A 84 -8.35 -0.22 7.83
N VAL A 85 -7.88 0.31 6.69
CA VAL A 85 -7.94 1.75 6.41
C VAL A 85 -9.35 2.19 6.03
N GLU A 86 -10.12 1.36 5.31
CA GLU A 86 -11.53 1.62 5.04
C GLU A 86 -12.35 1.71 6.34
N ASP A 87 -12.10 0.84 7.31
CA ASP A 87 -12.77 0.86 8.61
C ASP A 87 -12.43 2.17 9.37
N VAL A 88 -11.19 2.67 9.28
CA VAL A 88 -10.80 4.00 9.83
C VAL A 88 -11.55 5.14 9.15
N VAL A 89 -11.63 5.15 7.82
CA VAL A 89 -12.37 6.18 7.07
C VAL A 89 -13.85 6.13 7.38
N TYR A 90 -14.42 4.93 7.49
CA TYR A 90 -15.80 4.71 7.90
C TYR A 90 -16.08 5.29 9.29
N ASP A 91 -15.19 5.03 10.25
CA ASP A 91 -15.29 5.56 11.61
C ASP A 91 -15.27 7.09 11.66
N LEU A 92 -14.43 7.74 10.86
CA LEU A 92 -14.38 9.20 10.75
C LEU A 92 -15.66 9.75 10.10
N SER A 93 -16.16 9.08 9.07
CA SER A 93 -17.39 9.45 8.38
C SER A 93 -18.59 9.39 9.33
N LEU A 94 -18.73 8.30 10.08
CA LEU A 94 -19.83 8.10 11.03
C LEU A 94 -19.86 9.17 12.13
N ARG A 95 -18.69 9.69 12.51
CA ARG A 95 -18.53 10.73 13.53
C ARG A 95 -18.55 12.16 12.98
N GLY A 96 -18.69 12.33 11.67
CA GLY A 96 -18.66 13.65 11.03
C GLY A 96 -17.31 14.37 11.13
N LEU A 97 -16.22 13.61 11.28
CA LEU A 97 -14.85 14.13 11.44
C LEU A 97 -14.11 14.30 10.10
N LEU A 98 -14.70 13.83 8.99
CA LEU A 98 -14.09 14.01 7.68
C LEU A 98 -14.00 15.51 7.33
N PRO A 99 -12.87 15.95 6.76
CA PRO A 99 -12.76 17.30 6.23
C PRO A 99 -13.89 17.59 5.24
N LYS A 100 -14.57 18.71 5.46
CA LYS A 100 -15.52 19.28 4.51
C LYS A 100 -14.72 20.24 3.66
N ASP A 101 -14.10 19.72 2.60
CA ASP A 101 -13.55 20.59 1.56
C ASP A 101 -14.70 21.32 0.83
#